data_AF-A0A930PNL3-F1
#
_entry.id   AF-A0A930PNL3-F1
#
_cell.length_a   1.000
_cell.length_b   1.000
_cell.length_c   1.000
_cell.angle_alpha   90.00
_cell.angle_beta   90.00
_cell.angle_gamma   90.00
#
_symmetry.space_group_name_H-M   'P 1'
#
loop_
_entity.id
_entity.type
_entity.pdbx_description
1 polymer ?
#
loop_
_entity_poly.entity_id
_entity_poly.type
_entity_poly.pdbx_seq_one_letter_code
_entity_poly.pdbx_strand_id
1 'polypeptide(L)'
;MNSHSSSSGLPQEPQTRQSSTPSTPPGAQANISPDQLQHYHTSLNEYISQAREHAQALRASYTNEVYELWLHHISTSAAADEASIASGSLSAQQLEELTRKWVRLMRESRDMLHHESSIAAARAAVEAKPLPE
;
A
#
# COMPACT_ATOMS: atom_id res chain seq x y z
N MET A 1 -39.79 31.20 -47.58
CA MET A 1 -39.73 29.94 -46.82
C MET A 1 -38.38 29.86 -46.14
N ASN A 2 -38.35 30.03 -44.83
CA ASN A 2 -37.53 29.29 -43.86
C ASN A 2 -37.91 29.77 -42.46
N SER A 3 -38.04 28.80 -41.55
CA SER A 3 -38.94 28.81 -40.41
C SER A 3 -38.44 29.62 -39.19
N HIS A 4 -39.41 30.15 -38.45
CA HIS A 4 -39.27 30.70 -37.10
C HIS A 4 -39.01 29.61 -36.05
N SER A 5 -38.30 29.97 -34.97
CA SER A 5 -38.72 29.87 -33.55
C SER A 5 -37.49 29.70 -32.64
N SER A 6 -37.02 30.76 -31.99
CA SER A 6 -37.48 31.28 -30.67
C SER A 6 -36.82 30.53 -29.49
N SER A 7 -35.65 31.03 -29.12
CA SER A 7 -35.00 30.84 -27.82
C SER A 7 -35.86 31.52 -26.75
N SER A 8 -36.28 30.77 -25.73
CA SER A 8 -37.10 31.28 -24.64
C SER A 8 -36.55 30.83 -23.29
N GLY A 9 -36.26 31.82 -22.43
CA GLY A 9 -36.49 31.69 -20.99
C GLY A 9 -35.29 31.32 -20.11
N LEU A 10 -34.52 32.32 -19.68
CA LEU A 10 -34.26 32.51 -18.24
C LEU A 10 -35.37 33.46 -17.73
N PRO A 11 -35.86 33.39 -16.47
CA PRO A 11 -35.00 33.45 -15.28
C PRO A 11 -35.49 32.71 -14.00
N GLN A 12 -34.65 32.83 -12.95
CA GLN A 12 -34.92 32.70 -11.50
C GLN A 12 -34.86 31.31 -10.81
N GLU A 13 -33.71 31.08 -10.16
CA GLU A 13 -33.57 30.41 -8.85
C GLU A 13 -34.50 31.07 -7.77
N PRO A 14 -34.91 30.38 -6.69
CA PRO A 14 -34.03 29.61 -5.81
C PRO A 14 -34.65 28.29 -5.32
N GLN A 15 -34.07 27.16 -5.70
CA GLN A 15 -34.24 25.93 -4.95
C GLN A 15 -32.86 25.50 -4.47
N THR A 16 -32.57 25.89 -3.23
CA THR A 16 -31.66 25.19 -2.32
C THR A 16 -32.02 23.70 -2.33
N ARG A 17 -31.51 22.99 -3.34
CA ARG A 17 -31.41 21.53 -3.32
C ARG A 17 -30.44 21.23 -2.19
N GLN A 18 -31.02 20.93 -1.03
CA GLN A 18 -30.37 20.17 0.02
C GLN A 18 -29.87 18.87 -0.60
N SER A 19 -28.65 18.91 -1.15
CA SER A 19 -27.86 17.72 -1.34
C SER A 19 -27.48 17.31 0.06
N SER A 20 -28.22 16.35 0.60
CA SER A 20 -27.88 15.66 1.83
C SER A 20 -26.51 15.04 1.63
N THR A 21 -25.46 15.78 1.99
CA THR A 21 -24.19 15.16 2.36
C THR A 21 -24.54 14.13 3.43
N PRO A 22 -24.14 12.85 3.28
CA PRO A 22 -24.14 11.98 4.44
C PRO A 22 -23.14 12.62 5.40
N SER A 23 -23.67 13.34 6.40
CA SER A 23 -22.89 13.84 7.52
C SER A 23 -22.59 12.63 8.39
N THR A 24 -21.60 11.83 7.99
CA THR A 24 -20.97 10.89 8.90
C THR A 24 -20.30 11.75 9.98
N PRO A 25 -20.65 11.61 11.26
CA PRO A 25 -19.99 12.39 12.30
C PRO A 25 -18.48 12.10 12.24
N PRO A 26 -17.61 13.12 12.22
CA PRO A 26 -16.18 12.93 12.40
C PRO A 26 -15.98 12.50 13.84
N GLY A 27 -15.93 11.19 14.08
CA GLY A 27 -15.83 10.66 15.45
C GLY A 27 -16.68 9.44 15.76
N ALA A 28 -17.42 8.87 14.79
CA ALA A 28 -17.82 7.48 14.93
C ALA A 28 -16.55 6.62 14.87
N GLN A 29 -15.85 6.46 15.99
CA GLN A 29 -14.91 5.36 16.16
C GLN A 29 -15.70 4.09 15.83
N ALA A 30 -15.47 3.55 14.63
CA ALA A 30 -16.04 2.27 14.27
C ALA A 30 -15.58 1.29 15.35
N ASN A 31 -16.51 0.88 16.20
CA ASN A 31 -16.22 -0.02 17.29
C ASN A 31 -15.80 -1.35 16.63
N ILE A 32 -14.50 -1.60 16.56
CA ILE A 32 -13.95 -2.78 15.87
C ILE A 32 -14.41 -3.99 16.66
N SER A 33 -15.01 -4.97 15.98
CA SER A 33 -15.32 -6.23 16.66
C SER A 33 -14.03 -6.96 17.05
N PRO A 34 -14.03 -7.76 18.12
CA PRO A 34 -12.85 -8.56 18.49
C PRO A 34 -12.32 -9.42 17.33
N ASP A 35 -13.21 -9.98 16.51
CA ASP A 35 -12.84 -10.76 15.33
C ASP A 35 -12.14 -9.92 14.26
N GLN A 36 -12.61 -8.69 14.03
CA GLN A 36 -11.95 -7.75 13.10
C GLN A 36 -10.58 -7.32 13.61
N LEU A 37 -10.44 -7.07 14.91
CA LEU A 37 -9.15 -6.73 15.52
C LEU A 37 -8.16 -7.89 15.39
N GLN A 38 -8.62 -9.12 15.65
CA GLN A 38 -7.82 -10.32 15.47
C GLN A 38 -7.38 -10.49 14.01
N HIS A 39 -8.29 -10.22 13.06
CA HIS A 39 -7.95 -10.26 11.64
C HIS A 39 -6.88 -9.23 11.28
N TYR A 40 -6.98 -7.99 11.77
CA TYR A 40 -5.94 -6.97 11.55
C TYR A 40 -4.59 -7.41 12.11
N HIS A 41 -4.55 -7.94 13.34
CA HIS A 41 -3.31 -8.39 13.96
C HIS A 41 -2.64 -9.51 13.15
N THR A 42 -3.41 -10.52 12.73
CA THR A 42 -2.90 -11.63 11.92
C THR A 42 -2.34 -11.12 10.59
N SER A 43 -3.14 -10.34 9.84
CA SER A 43 -2.75 -9.83 8.53
C SER A 43 -1.56 -8.88 8.59
N LEU A 44 -1.50 -7.99 9.59
CA LEU A 44 -0.38 -7.07 9.79
C LEU A 44 0.93 -7.81 10.05
N ASN A 45 0.91 -8.77 10.98
CA ASN A 45 2.09 -9.57 11.30
C ASN A 45 2.59 -10.36 10.08
N GLU A 46 1.67 -10.87 9.26
CA GLU A 46 2.00 -11.54 8.01
C GLU A 46 2.68 -10.59 7.01
N TYR A 47 2.11 -9.39 6.77
CA TYR A 47 2.72 -8.42 5.85
C TYR A 47 4.08 -7.91 6.35
N ILE A 48 4.24 -7.68 7.65
CA ILE A 48 5.52 -7.31 8.27
C ILE A 48 6.56 -8.41 8.06
N SER A 49 6.17 -9.67 8.29
CA SER A 49 7.06 -10.83 8.13
C SER A 49 7.51 -10.99 6.68
N GLN A 50 6.58 -10.93 5.72
CA GLN A 50 6.89 -11.02 4.29
C GLN A 50 7.77 -9.85 3.81
N ALA A 51 7.50 -8.63 4.27
CA ALA A 51 8.35 -7.47 3.93
C ALA A 51 9.79 -7.67 4.42
N ARG A 52 9.98 -8.15 5.66
CA ARG A 52 11.31 -8.48 6.20
C ARG A 52 11.99 -9.60 5.41
N GLU A 53 11.26 -10.67 5.09
CA GLU A 53 11.79 -11.80 4.34
C GLU A 53 12.31 -11.37 2.96
N HIS A 54 11.51 -10.61 2.21
CA HIS A 54 11.91 -10.10 0.90
C HIS A 54 13.09 -9.13 0.98
N ALA A 55 13.09 -8.21 1.96
CA ALA A 55 14.21 -7.29 2.17
C ALA A 55 15.51 -8.03 2.56
N GLN A 56 15.40 -9.09 3.37
CA GLN A 56 16.53 -9.90 3.76
C GLN A 56 17.06 -10.71 2.57
N ALA A 57 16.17 -11.29 1.75
CA ALA A 57 16.55 -11.99 0.53
C ALA A 57 17.27 -11.06 -0.47
N LEU A 58 16.79 -9.82 -0.63
CA LEU A 58 17.46 -8.79 -1.43
C LEU A 58 18.88 -8.54 -0.95
N ARG A 59 19.05 -8.23 0.34
CA ARG A 59 20.36 -7.97 0.94
C ARG A 59 21.30 -9.18 0.82
N ALA A 60 20.78 -10.39 1.02
CA ALA A 60 21.58 -11.61 0.99
C ALA A 60 22.03 -11.98 -0.43
N SER A 61 21.19 -11.68 -1.44
CA SER A 61 21.43 -12.10 -2.82
C SER A 61 22.22 -11.08 -3.63
N TYR A 62 22.17 -9.79 -3.27
CA TYR A 62 22.74 -8.72 -4.06
C TYR A 62 23.59 -7.78 -3.19
N THR A 63 24.86 -7.64 -3.55
CA THR A 63 25.80 -6.75 -2.85
C THR A 63 25.60 -5.30 -3.32
N ASN A 64 24.64 -4.61 -2.69
CA ASN A 64 24.35 -3.21 -2.94
C ASN A 64 23.89 -2.53 -1.64
N GLU A 65 24.51 -1.40 -1.31
CA GLU A 65 24.24 -0.61 -0.11
C GLU A 65 22.76 -0.21 0.02
N VAL A 66 22.07 0.01 -1.11
CA VAL A 66 20.64 0.34 -1.12
C VAL A 66 19.80 -0.75 -0.47
N TYR A 67 20.13 -2.03 -0.64
CA TYR A 67 19.37 -3.12 -0.02
C TYR A 67 19.68 -3.29 1.47
N GLU A 68 20.87 -2.88 1.92
CA GLU A 68 21.19 -2.81 3.34
C GLU A 68 20.39 -1.70 4.03
N LEU A 69 20.33 -0.52 3.40
CA LEU A 69 19.51 0.59 3.87
C LEU A 69 18.01 0.24 3.86
N TRP A 70 17.54 -0.46 2.83
CA TRP A 70 16.17 -0.95 2.75
C TRP A 70 15.84 -1.93 3.87
N LEU A 71 16.69 -2.93 4.11
CA LEU A 71 16.51 -3.88 5.20
C LEU A 71 16.52 -3.19 6.57
N HIS A 72 17.40 -2.21 6.76
CA HIS A 72 17.45 -1.42 7.99
C HIS A 72 16.15 -0.61 8.20
N HIS A 73 15.64 0.03 7.15
CA HIS A 73 14.37 0.76 7.17
C HIS A 73 13.19 -0.15 7.53
N ILE A 74 13.07 -1.31 6.86
CA ILE A 74 12.02 -2.30 7.13
C ILE A 74 12.11 -2.82 8.56
N SER A 75 13.31 -3.19 9.03
CA SER A 75 13.50 -3.75 10.36
C SER A 75 13.16 -2.77 11.47
N THR A 76 13.61 -1.52 11.33
CA THR A 76 13.36 -0.44 12.30
C THR A 76 11.88 -0.06 12.32
N SER A 77 11.26 0.08 11.14
CA SER A 77 9.83 0.38 11.04
C SER A 77 8.97 -0.73 11.65
N ALA A 78 9.33 -1.99 11.38
CA ALA A 78 8.61 -3.14 11.92
C ALA A 78 8.70 -3.21 13.44
N ALA A 79 9.87 -2.99 14.04
CA ALA A 79 10.01 -3.01 15.49
C ALA A 79 9.12 -1.96 16.19
N ALA A 80 9.03 -0.75 15.62
CA ALA A 80 8.18 0.32 16.17
C ALA A 80 6.68 0.00 16.00
N ASP A 81 6.29 -0.51 14.83
CA ASP A 81 4.89 -0.81 14.52
C ASP A 81 4.41 -2.07 15.28
N GLU A 82 5.24 -3.10 15.44
CA GLU A 82 4.94 -4.30 16.23
C GLU A 82 4.71 -3.94 17.71
N ALA A 83 5.53 -3.05 18.29
CA ALA A 83 5.30 -2.55 19.64
C ALA A 83 3.96 -1.79 19.75
N SER A 84 3.63 -1.01 18.73
CA SER A 84 2.35 -0.28 18.67
C SER A 84 1.16 -1.23 18.55
N ILE A 85 1.26 -2.29 17.75
CA ILE A 85 0.24 -3.35 17.62
C ILE A 85 0.08 -4.09 18.94
N ALA A 86 1.19 -4.52 19.56
CA ALA A 86 1.17 -5.25 20.83
C ALA A 86 0.58 -4.44 21.99
N SER A 87 0.67 -3.11 21.94
CA SER A 87 0.07 -2.24 22.96
C SER A 87 -1.47 -2.27 22.95
N GLY A 88 -2.10 -2.67 21.83
CA GLY A 88 -3.55 -2.71 21.68
C GLY A 88 -4.24 -1.34 21.68
N SER A 89 -3.49 -0.23 21.69
CA SER A 89 -4.06 1.13 21.77
C SER A 89 -4.42 1.72 20.40
N LEU A 90 -4.28 0.95 19.32
CA LEU A 90 -4.50 1.42 17.97
C LEU A 90 -5.99 1.50 17.65
N SER A 91 -6.42 2.65 17.12
CA SER A 91 -7.74 2.82 16.54
C SER A 91 -7.88 2.06 15.21
N ALA A 92 -9.14 1.88 14.76
CA ALA A 92 -9.44 1.22 13.48
C ALA A 92 -8.73 1.87 12.30
N GLN A 93 -8.72 3.20 12.29
CA GLN A 93 -8.08 3.98 11.25
C GLN A 93 -6.56 3.75 11.26
N GLN A 94 -5.93 3.71 12.44
CA GLN A 94 -4.49 3.46 12.55
C GLN A 94 -4.12 2.03 12.11
N LEU A 95 -4.95 1.03 12.43
CA LEU A 95 -4.76 -0.34 11.95
C LEU A 95 -4.87 -0.43 10.43
N GLU A 96 -5.82 0.27 9.83
CA GLU A 96 -5.98 0.32 8.37
C GLU A 96 -4.81 1.04 7.68
N GLU A 97 -4.34 2.15 8.26
CA GLU A 97 -3.17 2.89 7.78
C GLU A 97 -1.89 2.04 7.84
N LEU A 98 -1.67 1.34 8.96
CA LEU A 98 -0.57 0.38 9.10
C LEU A 98 -0.69 -0.75 8.08
N THR A 99 -1.90 -1.26 7.85
CA THR A 99 -2.13 -2.33 6.87
C THR A 99 -1.74 -1.86 5.48
N ARG A 100 -2.19 -0.67 5.06
CA ARG A 100 -1.81 -0.08 3.77
C ARG A 100 -0.30 0.15 3.66
N LYS A 101 0.34 0.62 4.73
CA LYS A 101 1.80 0.80 4.79
C LYS A 101 2.52 -0.53 4.55
N TRP A 102 2.18 -1.57 5.31
CA TRP A 102 2.88 -2.85 5.24
C TRP A 102 2.61 -3.63 3.96
N VAL A 103 1.40 -3.54 3.40
CA VAL A 103 1.11 -4.07 2.06
C VAL A 103 1.99 -3.40 1.00
N ARG A 104 2.17 -2.07 1.08
CA ARG A 104 3.03 -1.34 0.15
C ARG A 104 4.49 -1.77 0.29
N LEU A 105 5.04 -1.77 1.50
CA LEU A 105 6.43 -2.15 1.76
C LEU A 105 6.73 -3.60 1.38
N MET A 106 5.79 -4.52 1.62
CA MET A 106 5.90 -5.91 1.17
C MET A 106 5.98 -5.99 -0.35
N ARG A 107 5.07 -5.30 -1.07
CA ARG A 107 5.05 -5.29 -2.53
C ARG A 107 6.31 -4.67 -3.12
N GLU A 108 6.75 -3.53 -2.60
CA GLU A 108 7.99 -2.87 -3.03
C GLU A 108 9.20 -3.80 -2.85
N SER A 109 9.33 -4.45 -1.69
CA SER A 109 10.40 -5.42 -1.43
C SER A 109 10.36 -6.60 -2.40
N ARG A 110 9.17 -7.16 -2.64
CA ARG A 110 8.97 -8.28 -3.57
C ARG A 110 9.29 -7.88 -5.01
N ASP A 111 8.80 -6.72 -5.45
CA ASP A 111 8.95 -6.25 -6.83
C ASP A 111 10.42 -5.90 -7.11
N MET A 112 11.13 -5.31 -6.15
CA MET A 112 12.59 -5.13 -6.21
C MET A 112 13.31 -6.48 -6.32
N LEU A 113 12.94 -7.47 -5.50
CA LEU A 113 13.55 -8.81 -5.54
C LEU A 113 13.34 -9.49 -6.90
N HIS A 114 12.13 -9.39 -7.47
CA HIS A 114 11.84 -9.92 -8.80
C HIS A 114 12.61 -9.19 -9.91
N HIS A 115 12.77 -7.87 -9.78
CA HIS A 115 13.52 -7.08 -10.74
C HIS A 115 14.99 -7.49 -10.78
N GLU A 116 15.64 -7.58 -9.62
CA GLU A 116 17.03 -8.02 -9.53
C GLU A 116 17.21 -9.46 -10.02
N SER A 117 16.27 -10.34 -9.68
CA SER A 117 16.32 -11.74 -10.14
C SER A 117 16.20 -11.84 -11.66
N SER A 118 15.35 -11.01 -12.27
CA SER A 118 15.21 -10.93 -13.73
C SER A 118 16.51 -10.43 -14.39
N ILE A 119 17.17 -9.42 -13.81
CA ILE A 119 18.46 -8.91 -14.29
C ILE A 119 19.53 -10.00 -14.18
N ALA A 120 19.62 -10.67 -13.04
CA ALA A 120 20.59 -11.74 -12.83
C ALA A 120 20.40 -12.89 -13.83
N ALA A 121 19.14 -13.30 -14.06
CA ALA A 121 18.82 -14.32 -15.06
C ALA A 121 19.20 -13.90 -16.49
N ALA A 122 18.95 -12.64 -16.86
CA ALA A 122 19.34 -12.11 -18.16
C ALA A 122 20.87 -12.08 -18.34
N ARG A 123 21.62 -11.71 -17.29
CA ARG A 123 23.10 -11.74 -17.31
C ARG A 123 23.63 -13.17 -17.49
N ALA A 124 23.10 -14.11 -16.72
CA ALA A 124 23.48 -15.52 -16.83
C ALA A 124 23.20 -16.10 -18.24
N ALA A 125 22.08 -15.71 -18.87
CA ALA A 125 21.75 -16.14 -20.23
C ALA A 125 22.73 -15.60 -21.28
N VAL A 126 23.30 -14.41 -21.07
CA VAL A 126 24.33 -13.83 -21.95
C VAL A 126 25.67 -14.56 -21.75
N GLU A 127 26.07 -14.80 -20.50
CA GLU A 127 27.32 -15.49 -20.17
C GLU A 127 27.34 -16.95 -20.64
N ALA A 128 26.17 -17.62 -20.63
CA ALA A 128 26.04 -19.00 -21.10
C ALA A 128 26.04 -19.15 -22.63
N LYS A 129 26.09 -18.05 -23.39
CA LYS A 129 26.09 -18.12 -24.86
C LYS A 129 27.48 -18.53 -25.35
N PRO A 130 27.61 -19.65 -26.10
CA PRO A 130 28.92 -20.11 -26.58
C PRO A 130 29.55 -19.10 -27.54
N LEU A 131 30.87 -18.95 -27.45
CA LEU A 131 31.66 -18.15 -28.39
C LEU A 131 31.51 -18.74 -29.81
N PRO A 132 31.35 -17.91 -30.85
CA PRO A 132 31.30 -18.39 -32.23
C PRO A 132 32.65 -19.02 -32.61
N GLU A 133 32.59 -20.17 -33.30
CA GLU A 133 33.74 -20.87 -33.88
C GLU A 133 34.44 -20.07 -34.98
#